data_AF-A0AAU1GT36-F1
#
_entry.id   AF-A0AAU1GT36-F1
#
_cell.length_a   1.000
_cell.length_b   1.000
_cell.length_c   1.000
_cell.angle_alpha   90.00
_cell.angle_beta   90.00
_cell.angle_gamma   90.00
#
_symmetry.space_group_name_H-M   'P 1'
#
loop_
_entity.id
_entity.type
_entity.pdbx_description
1 polymer ?
#
loop_
_entity_poly.entity_id
_entity_poly.type
_entity_poly.pdbx_seq_one_letter_code
_entity_poly.pdbx_strand_id
1 'polypeptide(L)'
;MGTWGAGNFDSDTAADHLGDLAGRLVAEVTEAMAGDPVELEPDEYWGVTVPCNLELLLVLDRQGWVGVTLPAPEVIRGWQKTFLAVWEATIDGLEPKPDYKDARRAVLNETFERLAEASAVAAGAVVAE
;
A
#
# COMPACT_ATOMS: atom_id res chain seq x y z
N MET A 1 28.63 -12.07 -7.69
CA MET A 1 28.93 -11.52 -9.03
C MET A 1 27.62 -11.62 -9.81
N GLY A 2 26.80 -10.57 -9.74
CA GLY A 2 25.42 -10.61 -10.23
C GLY A 2 25.37 -10.78 -11.75
N THR A 3 24.48 -11.65 -12.20
CA THR A 3 24.08 -11.77 -13.61
C THR A 3 23.23 -10.55 -13.97
N TRP A 4 23.84 -9.59 -14.65
CA TRP A 4 23.18 -8.42 -15.25
C TRP A 4 22.45 -8.86 -16.51
N GLY A 5 21.15 -8.60 -16.57
CA GLY A 5 20.33 -8.83 -17.75
C GLY A 5 20.25 -7.60 -18.64
N ALA A 6 19.61 -7.74 -19.79
CA ALA A 6 19.42 -6.65 -20.75
C ALA A 6 18.12 -5.85 -20.50
N GLY A 7 17.33 -6.23 -19.49
CA GLY A 7 16.08 -5.58 -19.12
C GLY A 7 16.29 -4.31 -18.29
N ASN A 8 15.27 -3.46 -18.27
CA ASN A 8 15.32 -2.14 -17.60
C ASN A 8 15.56 -2.22 -16.08
N PHE A 9 15.25 -3.36 -15.45
CA PHE A 9 15.35 -3.59 -14.01
C PHE A 9 16.44 -4.60 -13.63
N ASP A 10 17.27 -5.02 -14.60
CA ASP A 10 18.29 -6.06 -14.37
C ASP A 10 19.64 -5.46 -13.94
N SER A 11 19.61 -4.32 -13.26
CA SER A 11 20.80 -3.57 -12.85
C SER A 11 20.67 -3.05 -11.42
N ASP A 12 21.76 -3.06 -10.64
CA ASP A 12 21.77 -2.57 -9.25
C ASP A 12 21.25 -1.13 -9.17
N THR A 13 21.64 -0.24 -10.08
CA THR A 13 21.14 1.14 -10.11
C THR A 13 19.61 1.21 -10.33
N ALA A 14 19.05 0.29 -11.12
CA ALA A 14 17.61 0.20 -11.29
C ALA A 14 16.92 -0.36 -10.04
N ALA A 15 17.54 -1.33 -9.36
CA ALA A 15 17.05 -1.87 -8.09
C ALA A 15 17.07 -0.81 -6.98
N ASP A 16 18.15 -0.03 -6.86
CA ASP A 16 18.26 1.09 -5.91
C ASP A 16 17.18 2.14 -6.19
N HIS A 17 17.03 2.55 -7.46
CA HIS A 17 16.01 3.51 -7.86
C HIS A 17 14.59 3.04 -7.54
N LEU A 18 14.31 1.76 -7.79
CA LEU A 18 13.00 1.17 -7.50
C LEU A 18 12.77 1.05 -5.99
N GLY A 19 13.79 0.72 -5.22
CA GLY A 19 13.75 0.71 -3.75
C GLY A 19 13.45 2.09 -3.17
N ASP A 20 14.11 3.13 -3.67
CA ASP A 20 13.81 4.52 -3.26
C ASP A 20 12.39 4.95 -3.63
N LEU A 21 11.88 4.51 -4.79
CA LEU A 21 10.50 4.79 -5.20
C LEU A 21 9.49 4.08 -4.28
N ALA A 22 9.65 2.77 -4.06
CA ALA A 22 8.77 2.00 -3.19
C ALA A 22 8.84 2.48 -1.73
N GLY A 23 10.05 2.80 -1.25
CA GLY A 23 10.28 3.36 0.08
C GLY A 23 9.57 4.70 0.30
N ARG A 24 9.53 5.58 -0.72
CA ARG A 24 8.76 6.83 -0.64
C ARG A 24 7.25 6.59 -0.54
N LEU A 25 6.70 5.67 -1.33
CA LEU A 25 5.26 5.33 -1.23
C LEU A 25 4.91 4.81 0.17
N VAL A 26 5.77 3.96 0.74
CA VAL A 26 5.62 3.45 2.12
C VAL A 26 5.72 4.58 3.14
N ALA A 27 6.69 5.48 2.99
CA ALA A 27 6.88 6.62 3.89
C ALA A 27 5.66 7.55 3.88
N GLU A 28 5.15 7.91 2.70
CA GLU A 28 3.94 8.74 2.54
C GLU A 28 2.72 8.12 3.25
N VAL A 29 2.50 6.81 3.06
CA VAL A 29 1.40 6.10 3.76
C VAL A 29 1.64 6.09 5.27
N THR A 30 2.88 5.84 5.72
CA THR A 30 3.21 5.83 7.15
C THR A 30 2.96 7.18 7.80
N GLU A 31 3.39 8.26 7.14
CA GLU A 31 3.21 9.63 7.61
C GLU A 31 1.73 10.01 7.64
N ALA A 32 0.95 9.67 6.61
CA ALA A 32 -0.49 9.90 6.58
C ALA A 32 -1.21 9.18 7.74
N MET A 33 -0.81 7.95 8.06
CA MET A 33 -1.41 7.16 9.15
C MET A 33 -1.03 7.65 10.54
N ALA A 34 0.07 8.39 10.67
CA ALA A 34 0.56 8.96 11.93
C ALA A 34 0.16 10.44 12.12
N GLY A 35 -0.35 11.08 11.06
CA GLY A 35 -0.74 12.49 11.01
C GLY A 35 -2.12 12.77 11.61
N ASP A 36 -2.69 13.91 11.20
CA ASP A 36 -4.04 14.31 11.59
C ASP A 36 -5.08 13.36 10.93
N PRO A 37 -5.94 12.68 11.70
CA PRO A 37 -6.97 11.81 11.15
C PRO A 37 -7.93 12.51 10.17
N VAL A 38 -8.13 13.82 10.29
CA VAL A 38 -8.98 14.59 9.36
C VAL A 38 -8.48 14.44 7.92
N GLU A 39 -7.17 14.42 7.69
CA GLU A 39 -6.61 14.32 6.35
C GLU A 39 -6.89 12.95 5.68
N LEU A 40 -7.31 11.94 6.46
CA LEU A 40 -7.72 10.61 5.97
C LEU A 40 -9.22 10.54 5.64
N GLU A 41 -9.99 11.61 5.85
CA GLU A 41 -11.40 11.65 5.51
C GLU A 41 -11.63 11.44 4.00
N PRO A 42 -12.77 10.85 3.57
CA PRO A 42 -12.95 10.36 2.21
C PRO A 42 -12.81 11.41 1.10
N ASP A 43 -13.01 12.69 1.41
CA ASP A 43 -12.89 13.84 0.51
C ASP A 43 -11.59 14.63 0.69
N GLU A 44 -10.72 14.20 1.61
CA GLU A 44 -9.40 14.77 1.83
C GLU A 44 -8.30 14.05 1.03
N TYR A 45 -7.15 14.70 0.89
CA TYR A 45 -6.08 14.24 0.01
C TYR A 45 -5.59 12.82 0.35
N TRP A 46 -5.32 12.54 1.63
CA TRP A 46 -4.84 11.22 2.04
C TRP A 46 -5.94 10.15 2.06
N GLY A 47 -7.21 10.54 2.23
CA GLY A 47 -8.36 9.66 2.01
C GLY A 47 -8.49 9.13 0.58
N VAL A 48 -7.96 9.86 -0.40
CA VAL A 48 -7.92 9.44 -1.81
C VAL A 48 -6.61 8.74 -2.17
N THR A 49 -5.47 9.29 -1.75
CA THR A 49 -4.15 8.87 -2.26
C THR A 49 -3.54 7.68 -1.53
N VAL A 50 -3.88 7.43 -0.26
CA VAL A 50 -3.41 6.23 0.45
C VAL A 50 -3.80 4.94 -0.29
N PRO A 51 -5.08 4.69 -0.63
CA PRO A 51 -5.45 3.48 -1.40
C PRO A 51 -4.72 3.38 -2.75
N CYS A 52 -4.45 4.51 -3.41
CA CYS A 52 -3.69 4.55 -4.66
C CYS A 52 -2.23 4.10 -4.45
N ASN A 53 -1.56 4.61 -3.42
CA ASN A 53 -0.19 4.24 -3.09
C ASN A 53 -0.09 2.73 -2.76
N LEU A 54 -1.08 2.17 -2.06
CA LEU A 54 -1.14 0.73 -1.77
C LEU A 54 -1.31 -0.12 -3.04
N GLU A 55 -2.18 0.29 -3.97
CA GLU A 55 -2.34 -0.42 -5.24
C GLU A 55 -1.08 -0.31 -6.12
N LEU A 56 -0.39 0.83 -6.11
CA LEU A 56 0.90 0.97 -6.79
C LEU A 56 1.96 0.03 -6.21
N LEU A 57 2.07 -0.06 -4.87
CA LEU A 57 2.97 -1.01 -4.22
C LEU A 57 2.65 -2.46 -4.62
N LEU A 58 1.37 -2.84 -4.67
CA LEU A 58 0.93 -4.15 -5.16
C LEU A 58 1.32 -4.41 -6.62
N VAL A 59 1.18 -3.41 -7.50
CA VAL A 59 1.56 -3.53 -8.91
C VAL A 59 3.06 -3.73 -9.07
N LEU A 60 3.86 -3.00 -8.29
CA LEU A 60 5.32 -3.10 -8.30
C LEU A 60 5.79 -4.46 -7.75
N ASP A 61 5.26 -4.90 -6.62
CA ASP A 61 5.58 -6.18 -5.99
C ASP A 61 5.34 -7.38 -6.93
N ARG A 62 4.20 -7.37 -7.64
CA ARG A 62 3.84 -8.42 -8.61
C ARG A 62 4.82 -8.59 -9.77
N GLN A 63 5.65 -7.59 -10.07
CA GLN A 63 6.66 -7.72 -11.11
C GLN A 63 7.84 -8.60 -10.70
N GLY A 64 8.05 -8.81 -9.38
CA GLY A 64 9.19 -9.56 -8.87
C GLY A 64 10.54 -8.91 -9.16
N TRP A 65 10.56 -7.59 -9.41
CA TRP A 65 11.80 -6.84 -9.60
C TRP A 65 12.53 -6.64 -8.27
N VAL A 66 13.86 -6.74 -8.31
CA VAL A 66 14.71 -6.45 -7.14
C VAL A 66 14.54 -4.99 -6.73
N GLY A 67 14.50 -4.74 -5.42
CA GLY A 67 14.39 -3.40 -4.84
C GLY A 67 13.03 -3.08 -4.22
N VAL A 68 11.94 -3.76 -4.64
CA VAL A 68 10.63 -3.57 -4.00
C VAL A 68 10.61 -4.30 -2.66
N THR A 69 10.39 -3.57 -1.57
CA THR A 69 10.19 -4.16 -0.23
C THR A 69 8.89 -3.64 0.35
N LEU A 70 8.02 -4.55 0.76
CA LEU A 70 6.76 -4.22 1.41
C LEU A 70 6.94 -4.12 2.94
N PRO A 71 6.15 -3.27 3.63
CA PRO A 71 6.07 -3.27 5.09
C PRO A 71 5.56 -4.61 5.61
N ALA A 72 5.86 -4.95 6.87
CA ALA A 72 5.36 -6.19 7.47
C ALA A 72 3.81 -6.26 7.43
N PRO A 73 3.22 -7.46 7.29
CA PRO A 73 1.76 -7.63 7.18
C PRO A 73 0.99 -7.00 8.34
N GLU A 74 1.56 -7.04 9.55
CA GLU A 74 0.96 -6.48 10.76
C GLU A 74 0.91 -4.94 10.71
N VAL A 75 1.90 -4.30 10.09
CA VAL A 75 1.93 -2.85 9.88
C VAL A 75 0.82 -2.46 8.90
N ILE A 76 0.68 -3.19 7.79
CA ILE A 76 -0.35 -2.94 6.77
C ILE A 76 -1.75 -3.10 7.36
N ARG A 77 -2.00 -4.15 8.17
CA ARG A 77 -3.28 -4.33 8.86
C ARG A 77 -3.52 -3.28 9.94
N GLY A 78 -2.45 -2.75 10.55
CA GLY A 78 -2.51 -1.57 11.41
C GLY A 78 -3.04 -0.34 10.67
N TRP A 79 -2.50 -0.07 9.48
CA TRP A 79 -2.97 1.00 8.61
C TRP A 79 -4.41 0.82 8.17
N GLN A 80 -4.80 -0.40 7.78
CA GLN A 80 -6.18 -0.72 7.41
C GLN A 80 -7.15 -0.32 8.53
N LYS A 81 -6.83 -0.68 9.77
CA LYS A 81 -7.65 -0.34 10.93
C LYS A 81 -7.76 1.16 11.13
N THR A 82 -6.65 1.89 11.05
CA THR A 82 -6.63 3.36 11.19
C THR A 82 -7.46 4.02 10.10
N PHE A 83 -7.21 3.68 8.83
CA PHE A 83 -7.87 4.27 7.68
C PHE A 83 -9.37 4.01 7.67
N LEU A 84 -9.79 2.75 7.87
CA LEU A 84 -11.20 2.40 7.87
C LEU A 84 -11.95 2.99 9.07
N ALA A 85 -11.29 3.16 10.22
CA ALA A 85 -11.92 3.82 11.37
C ALA A 85 -12.32 5.26 11.06
N VAL A 86 -11.45 6.03 10.39
CA VAL A 86 -11.77 7.39 9.93
C VAL A 86 -12.86 7.34 8.86
N TRP A 87 -12.64 6.55 7.82
CA TRP A 87 -13.55 6.48 6.67
C TRP A 87 -14.99 6.10 7.08
N GLU A 88 -15.17 5.10 7.95
CA GLU A 88 -16.51 4.69 8.43
C GLU A 88 -17.21 5.79 9.23
N ALA A 89 -16.44 6.55 10.01
CA ALA A 89 -16.96 7.58 10.89
C ALA A 89 -17.44 8.82 10.12
N THR A 90 -16.85 9.11 8.96
CA THR A 90 -17.07 10.39 8.26
C THR A 90 -17.81 10.24 6.93
N ILE A 91 -17.80 9.06 6.29
CA ILE A 91 -18.42 8.87 4.97
C ILE A 91 -19.91 9.21 4.92
N ASP A 92 -20.68 8.96 5.99
CA ASP A 92 -22.12 9.28 5.99
C ASP A 92 -22.40 10.79 5.96
N GLY A 93 -21.45 11.61 6.43
CA GLY A 93 -21.53 13.07 6.38
C GLY A 93 -21.45 13.62 4.95
N LEU A 94 -20.97 12.81 4.00
CA LEU A 94 -20.89 13.15 2.58
C LEU A 94 -22.12 12.71 1.78
N GLU A 95 -23.16 12.20 2.45
CA GLU A 95 -24.42 11.74 1.85
C GLU A 95 -24.21 10.83 0.61
N PRO A 96 -23.48 9.71 0.75
CA PRO A 96 -23.17 8.85 -0.38
C PRO A 96 -24.43 8.22 -0.97
N LYS A 97 -24.36 7.86 -2.26
CA LYS A 97 -25.44 7.11 -2.92
C LYS A 97 -25.72 5.80 -2.18
N PRO A 98 -26.96 5.29 -2.23
CA PRO A 98 -27.26 3.93 -1.80
C PRO A 98 -26.26 2.94 -2.40
N ASP A 99 -25.83 1.98 -1.60
CA ASP A 99 -24.84 0.93 -1.92
C ASP A 99 -23.38 1.39 -2.11
N TYR A 100 -23.09 2.70 -2.24
CA TYR A 100 -21.72 3.18 -2.40
C TYR A 100 -20.85 2.82 -1.20
N LYS A 101 -21.37 3.01 0.02
CA LYS A 101 -20.62 2.73 1.26
C LYS A 101 -20.20 1.26 1.31
N ASP A 102 -21.11 0.33 1.08
CA ASP A 102 -20.79 -1.09 1.15
C ASP A 102 -19.81 -1.52 0.02
N ALA A 103 -20.02 -1.03 -1.20
CA ALA A 103 -19.12 -1.31 -2.32
C ALA A 103 -17.71 -0.75 -2.06
N ARG A 104 -17.61 0.51 -1.60
CA ARG A 104 -16.33 1.17 -1.34
C ARG A 104 -15.59 0.53 -0.16
N ARG A 105 -16.31 0.18 0.91
CA ARG A 105 -15.75 -0.58 2.04
C ARG A 105 -15.12 -1.88 1.59
N ALA A 106 -15.79 -2.64 0.72
CA ALA A 106 -15.26 -3.89 0.20
C ALA A 106 -13.94 -3.68 -0.56
N VAL A 107 -13.90 -2.69 -1.46
CA VAL A 107 -12.69 -2.34 -2.22
C VAL A 107 -11.54 -1.95 -1.30
N LEU A 108 -11.79 -1.07 -0.31
CA LEU A 108 -10.75 -0.66 0.64
C LEU A 108 -10.19 -1.85 1.42
N ASN A 109 -11.06 -2.69 1.99
CA ASN A 109 -10.62 -3.88 2.71
C ASN A 109 -9.79 -4.82 1.83
N GLU A 110 -10.24 -5.07 0.59
CA GLU A 110 -9.52 -5.95 -0.34
C GLU A 110 -8.14 -5.40 -0.70
N THR A 111 -8.01 -4.09 -0.94
CA THR A 111 -6.71 -3.46 -1.26
C THR A 111 -5.70 -3.64 -0.11
N PHE A 112 -6.10 -3.39 1.13
CA PHE A 112 -5.21 -3.57 2.29
C PHE A 112 -4.84 -5.05 2.50
N GLU A 113 -5.81 -5.96 2.45
CA GLU A 113 -5.54 -7.38 2.70
C GLU A 113 -4.66 -7.98 1.61
N ARG A 114 -4.90 -7.65 0.34
CA ARG A 114 -4.03 -8.10 -0.77
C ARG A 114 -2.58 -7.68 -0.58
N LEU A 115 -2.33 -6.46 -0.09
CA LEU A 115 -0.97 -6.00 0.19
C LEU A 115 -0.35 -6.73 1.39
N ALA A 116 -1.15 -6.97 2.44
CA ALA A 116 -0.69 -7.72 3.61
C ALA A 116 -0.36 -9.18 3.27
N GLU A 117 -1.16 -9.83 2.43
CA GLU A 117 -0.91 -11.18 1.91
C GLU A 117 0.36 -11.23 1.06
N ALA A 118 0.54 -10.28 0.13
CA ALA A 118 1.75 -10.19 -0.69
C ALA A 118 3.02 -10.05 0.17
N SER A 119 2.98 -9.20 1.19
CA SER A 119 4.06 -9.03 2.16
C SER A 119 4.36 -10.31 2.95
N ALA A 120 3.33 -11.06 3.34
CA ALA A 120 3.51 -12.31 4.10
C ALA A 120 4.16 -13.41 3.25
N VAL A 121 3.81 -13.50 1.97
CA VAL A 121 4.43 -14.45 1.02
C VAL A 121 5.91 -14.12 0.83
N ALA A 122 6.24 -12.84 0.65
CA ALA A 122 7.63 -12.40 0.55
C ALA A 122 8.43 -12.76 1.82
N ALA A 123 7.88 -12.47 3.01
CA ALA A 123 8.54 -12.83 4.28
C ALA A 123 8.73 -14.34 4.45
N GLY A 124 7.77 -15.16 4.03
CA GLY A 124 7.87 -16.62 4.07
C GLY A 124 8.92 -17.18 3.11
N ALA A 125 9.13 -16.55 1.95
CA ALA A 125 10.16 -16.94 0.98
C ALA A 125 11.59 -16.74 1.52
N VAL A 126 11.84 -15.66 2.26
CA VAL A 126 13.17 -15.37 2.84
C VAL A 126 13.58 -16.36 3.95
N VAL A 127 12.61 -17.01 4.61
CA VAL A 127 12.88 -17.98 5.71
C VAL A 127 13.13 -19.40 5.17
N ALA A 128 12.83 -19.66 3.90
CA ALA A 128 12.91 -20.98 3.29
C ALA A 128 14.22 -21.24 2.49
N GLU A 129 15.13 -20.27 2.43
CA GLU A 129 16.50 -20.38 1.88
C GLU A 129 17.56 -20.55 2.97
#